data_AF-A0A194QCH8-F1
#
_entry.id   AF-A0A194QCH8-F1
#
_cell.length_a   1.000
_cell.length_b   1.000
_cell.length_c   1.000
_cell.angle_alpha   90.00
_cell.angle_beta   90.00
_cell.angle_gamma   90.00
#
_symmetry.space_group_name_H-M   'P 1'
#
loop_
_entity.id
_entity.type
_entity.pdbx_description
1 polymer ?
#
loop_
_entity_poly.entity_id
_entity_poly.type
_entity_poly.pdbx_seq_one_letter_code
_entity_poly.pdbx_strand_id
1 'polypeptide(L)'
;MGDKMQDDDGPSDSSLLVIIVDTNPNQRYITEDPKVLTGCLDAVIAFANSHLMQKSRNLLGVIGCHFHKSEYLYPSPGKPLDVRQIDGQYELFTLVEKTIKMRLVNLIKSQPQEDKPGESLLAGALAMALCFISRMRREATPGLRMSSRILIVTGSSDTAAQYINYMNVFFTAQKQQVLIDVCSLDKHLSLLQQGCDITGGLYLKVPSLEGLLQYLLVSTILCSNPYY
;
A
#
# COMPACT_ATOMS: atom_id res chain seq x y z
N MET A 1 6.09 -15.81 -35.51
CA MET A 1 4.83 -15.41 -34.84
C MET A 1 5.20 -14.41 -33.75
N GLY A 2 5.13 -13.11 -34.06
CA GLY A 2 5.30 -12.06 -33.06
C GLY A 2 3.99 -11.88 -32.33
N ASP A 3 4.00 -12.09 -31.02
CA ASP A 3 2.88 -11.79 -30.15
C ASP A 3 2.74 -10.27 -30.11
N LYS A 4 1.74 -9.74 -30.82
CA LYS A 4 1.43 -8.31 -30.78
C LYS A 4 0.87 -8.02 -29.41
N MET A 5 1.72 -7.42 -28.57
CA MET A 5 1.34 -6.72 -27.35
C MET A 5 0.23 -5.74 -27.73
N GLN A 6 -1.02 -6.09 -27.41
CA GLN A 6 -2.14 -5.16 -27.51
C GLN A 6 -1.89 -4.09 -26.45
N ASP A 7 -1.57 -2.87 -26.90
CA ASP A 7 -1.67 -1.68 -26.07
C ASP A 7 -3.13 -1.56 -25.63
N ASP A 8 -3.34 -1.95 -24.38
CA ASP A 8 -4.66 -2.19 -23.84
C ASP A 8 -5.21 -0.96 -23.13
N ASP A 9 -5.37 0.13 -23.88
CA ASP A 9 -5.64 1.48 -23.35
C ASP A 9 -7.14 1.76 -23.11
N GLY A 10 -7.89 0.71 -22.75
CA GLY A 10 -9.31 0.81 -22.40
C GLY A 10 -9.51 1.10 -20.90
N PRO A 11 -10.51 1.91 -20.49
CA PRO A 11 -10.75 2.20 -19.08
C PRO A 11 -11.04 0.91 -18.30
N SER A 12 -10.27 0.64 -17.24
CA SER A 12 -10.46 -0.55 -16.41
C SER A 12 -11.77 -0.50 -15.63
N ASP A 13 -12.55 -1.58 -15.67
CA ASP A 13 -13.84 -1.69 -14.97
C ASP A 13 -13.72 -1.73 -13.44
N SER A 14 -12.57 -2.20 -12.94
CA SER A 14 -12.24 -2.27 -11.52
C SER A 14 -10.78 -1.89 -11.30
N SER A 15 -10.49 -1.27 -10.15
CA SER A 15 -9.12 -1.00 -9.71
C SER A 15 -8.86 -1.62 -8.34
N LEU A 16 -7.80 -2.43 -8.27
CA LEU A 16 -7.27 -2.98 -7.02
C LEU A 16 -6.10 -2.12 -6.55
N LEU A 17 -6.25 -1.50 -5.37
CA LEU A 17 -5.20 -0.77 -4.69
C LEU A 17 -4.69 -1.58 -3.50
N VAL A 18 -3.39 -1.84 -3.43
CA VAL A 18 -2.75 -2.44 -2.26
C VAL A 18 -1.85 -1.40 -1.60
N ILE A 19 -2.16 -1.02 -0.37
CA ILE A 19 -1.36 -0.06 0.41
C ILE A 19 -0.49 -0.82 1.39
N ILE A 20 0.81 -0.56 1.35
CA ILE A 20 1.78 -1.08 2.32
C ILE A 20 2.16 0.07 3.25
N VAL A 21 1.87 -0.09 4.54
CA VAL A 21 2.21 0.88 5.58
C VAL A 21 3.36 0.32 6.40
N ASP A 22 4.51 0.98 6.31
CA ASP A 22 5.70 0.61 7.06
C ASP A 22 5.69 1.27 8.43
N THR A 23 5.58 0.44 9.47
CA THR A 23 5.51 0.85 10.89
C THR A 23 6.77 0.48 11.65
N ASN A 24 7.93 0.45 10.98
CA ASN A 24 9.18 0.15 11.66
C ASN A 24 9.50 1.20 12.75
N PRO A 25 9.68 0.82 14.02
CA PRO A 25 9.98 1.74 15.12
C PRO A 25 11.31 2.51 14.94
N ASN A 26 12.23 2.03 14.09
CA ASN A 26 13.47 2.76 13.77
C ASN A 26 13.24 4.04 12.94
N GLN A 27 12.03 4.28 12.47
CA GLN A 27 11.68 5.49 11.75
C GLN A 27 11.68 6.69 12.71
N ARG A 28 12.37 7.76 12.30
CA ARG A 28 12.63 8.93 13.14
C ARG A 28 11.34 9.60 13.61
N TYR A 29 10.35 9.73 12.72
CA TYR A 29 9.06 10.34 13.04
C TYR A 29 8.22 9.51 14.03
N ILE A 30 8.38 8.19 14.07
CA ILE A 30 7.72 7.32 15.06
C ILE A 30 8.37 7.51 16.44
N THR A 31 9.70 7.68 16.46
CA THR A 31 10.45 7.90 17.70
C THR A 31 10.23 9.29 18.28
N GLU A 32 10.07 10.32 17.44
CA GLU A 32 9.93 11.72 17.87
C GLU A 32 8.51 12.07 18.34
N ASP A 33 7.46 11.64 17.64
CA ASP A 33 6.08 11.81 18.10
C ASP A 33 5.14 10.69 17.59
N PRO A 34 4.66 9.78 18.47
CA PRO A 34 3.75 8.71 18.07
C PRO A 34 2.40 9.22 17.51
N LYS A 35 2.02 10.48 17.75
CA LYS A 35 0.83 11.09 17.13
C LYS A 35 0.99 11.23 15.62
N VAL A 36 2.22 11.38 15.12
CA VAL A 36 2.51 11.49 13.69
C VAL A 36 2.17 10.19 12.96
N LEU A 37 2.45 9.03 13.55
CA LEU A 37 2.03 7.74 13.01
C LEU A 37 0.50 7.65 12.92
N THR A 38 -0.20 8.14 13.94
CA THR A 38 -1.67 8.17 13.95
C THR A 38 -2.22 9.06 12.84
N GLY A 39 -1.68 10.28 12.69
CA GLY A 39 -2.07 11.19 11.62
C GLY A 39 -1.76 10.66 10.22
N CYS A 40 -0.60 9.99 10.06
CA CYS A 40 -0.24 9.31 8.82
C CYS A 40 -1.24 8.19 8.49
N LEU A 41 -1.61 7.39 9.49
CA LEU A 41 -2.58 6.32 9.32
C LEU A 41 -3.97 6.87 8.95
N ASP A 42 -4.41 7.94 9.61
CA ASP A 42 -5.68 8.60 9.30
C ASP A 42 -5.70 9.15 7.86
N ALA A 43 -4.60 9.75 7.41
CA ALA A 43 -4.43 10.19 6.02
C ALA A 43 -4.48 9.01 5.03
N VAL A 44 -3.81 7.90 5.33
CA VAL A 44 -3.83 6.69 4.51
C VAL A 44 -5.23 6.07 4.46
N ILE A 45 -5.96 6.03 5.58
CA ILE A 45 -7.34 5.53 5.64
C ILE A 45 -8.29 6.43 4.85
N ALA A 46 -8.16 7.75 4.98
CA ALA A 46 -8.94 8.71 4.19
C ALA A 46 -8.67 8.53 2.69
N PHE A 47 -7.41 8.34 2.30
CA PHE A 47 -7.02 8.03 0.93
C PHE A 47 -7.63 6.69 0.46
N ALA A 48 -7.54 5.63 1.27
CA ALA A 48 -8.11 4.33 0.95
C ALA A 48 -9.64 4.39 0.76
N ASN A 49 -10.34 5.14 1.62
CA ASN A 49 -11.77 5.38 1.49
C ASN A 49 -12.08 6.16 0.21
N SER A 50 -11.27 7.18 -0.13
CA SER A 50 -11.44 7.92 -1.38
C SER A 50 -11.30 7.03 -2.62
N HIS A 51 -10.38 6.05 -2.60
CA HIS A 51 -10.23 5.07 -3.67
C HIS A 51 -11.48 4.19 -3.80
N LEU A 52 -12.02 3.70 -2.68
CA LEU A 52 -13.26 2.92 -2.68
C LEU A 52 -14.47 3.72 -3.16
N MET A 53 -14.49 5.05 -2.96
CA MET A 53 -15.55 5.93 -3.43
C MET A 53 -15.52 6.20 -4.94
N GLN A 54 -14.38 6.02 -5.61
CA GLN A 54 -14.25 6.35 -7.04
C GLN A 54 -15.03 5.40 -7.95
N LYS A 55 -15.04 4.09 -7.66
CA LYS A 55 -15.80 3.10 -8.41
C LYS A 55 -16.35 2.04 -7.46
N SER A 56 -17.60 1.62 -7.69
CA SER A 56 -18.30 0.63 -6.86
C SER A 56 -17.63 -0.75 -6.81
N ARG A 57 -16.79 -1.08 -7.80
CA ARG A 57 -16.04 -2.34 -7.91
C ARG A 57 -14.57 -2.21 -7.51
N ASN A 58 -14.16 -1.09 -6.93
CA ASN A 58 -12.78 -0.94 -6.47
C ASN A 58 -12.50 -1.85 -5.27
N LEU A 59 -11.32 -2.46 -5.28
CA LEU A 59 -10.85 -3.34 -4.24
C LEU A 59 -9.68 -2.70 -3.50
N LEU A 60 -9.57 -3.00 -2.21
CA LEU A 60 -8.54 -2.48 -1.33
C LEU A 60 -7.86 -3.64 -0.59
N GLY A 61 -6.53 -3.63 -0.57
CA GLY A 61 -5.70 -4.38 0.36
C GLY A 61 -4.85 -3.41 1.17
N VAL A 62 -4.66 -3.67 2.46
CA VAL A 62 -3.75 -2.92 3.33
C VAL A 62 -2.88 -3.90 4.09
N ILE A 63 -1.57 -3.75 3.95
CA ILE A 63 -0.54 -4.59 4.57
C ILE A 63 0.27 -3.73 5.52
N GLY A 64 0.39 -4.17 6.78
CA GLY A 64 1.27 -3.55 7.76
C GLY A 64 2.62 -4.25 7.70
N CYS A 65 3.69 -3.48 7.56
CA CYS A 65 5.06 -3.98 7.57
C CYS A 65 5.76 -3.55 8.86
N HIS A 66 6.27 -4.51 9.60
CA HIS A 66 7.09 -4.31 10.79
C HIS A 66 8.40 -5.09 10.64
N PHE A 67 9.40 -4.78 11.46
CA PHE A 67 10.70 -5.46 11.39
C PHE A 67 10.65 -6.98 11.66
N HIS A 68 9.68 -7.45 12.47
CA HIS A 68 9.57 -8.87 12.85
C HIS A 68 8.53 -9.64 12.02
N LYS A 69 7.56 -8.94 11.43
CA LYS A 69 6.46 -9.56 10.69
C LYS A 69 5.80 -8.56 9.73
N SER A 70 5.34 -9.05 8.59
CA SER A 70 4.39 -8.36 7.72
C SER A 70 3.04 -9.06 7.76
N GLU A 71 1.94 -8.31 7.87
CA GLU A 71 0.61 -8.88 8.06
C GLU A 71 -0.48 -8.07 7.34
N TYR A 72 -1.52 -8.77 6.85
CA TYR A 72 -2.69 -8.10 6.31
C TYR A 72 -3.46 -7.39 7.42
N LEU A 73 -3.55 -6.06 7.30
CA LEU A 73 -4.43 -5.22 8.11
C LEU A 73 -5.85 -5.28 7.55
N TYR A 74 -5.97 -5.25 6.22
CA TYR A 74 -7.23 -5.43 5.49
C TYR A 74 -6.98 -6.14 4.15
N PRO A 75 -7.82 -7.09 3.72
CA PRO A 75 -8.87 -7.75 4.49
C PRO A 75 -8.28 -8.56 5.65
N SER A 76 -9.00 -8.62 6.78
CA SER A 76 -8.55 -9.39 7.95
C SER A 76 -8.64 -10.90 7.66
N PRO A 77 -7.60 -11.71 7.95
CA PRO A 77 -7.69 -13.16 7.91
C PRO A 77 -8.53 -13.64 9.11
N GLY A 78 -9.84 -13.72 8.94
CA GLY A 78 -10.76 -14.17 9.99
C GLY A 78 -12.18 -13.67 9.79
N LYS A 79 -13.02 -13.79 10.84
CA LYS A 79 -14.38 -13.23 10.81
C LYS A 79 -14.29 -11.69 10.72
N PRO A 80 -15.07 -11.05 9.84
CA PRO A 80 -15.16 -9.60 9.81
C PRO A 80 -15.64 -9.07 11.16
N LEU A 81 -15.16 -7.88 11.55
CA LEU A 81 -15.61 -7.23 12.77
C LEU A 81 -17.10 -6.86 12.62
N ASP A 82 -17.92 -7.23 13.61
CA ASP A 82 -19.31 -6.75 13.70
C ASP A 82 -19.30 -5.25 14.06
N VAL A 83 -19.34 -4.40 13.04
CA VAL A 83 -19.41 -2.95 13.22
C VAL A 83 -20.87 -2.53 13.13
N ARG A 84 -21.47 -2.21 14.30
CA ARG A 84 -22.80 -1.59 14.36
C ARG A 84 -22.70 -0.11 13.98
N GLN A 85 -23.68 0.36 13.21
CA GLN A 85 -23.82 1.76 12.80
C GLN A 85 -23.78 2.70 14.00
N ILE A 86 -22.97 3.74 13.88
CA ILE A 86 -23.16 5.00 14.59
C ILE A 86 -23.12 6.05 13.48
N ASP A 87 -24.30 6.57 13.13
CA ASP A 87 -24.47 7.83 12.41
C ASP A 87 -24.02 7.87 10.93
N GLY A 88 -24.93 7.56 9.99
CA GLY A 88 -24.88 7.96 8.56
C GLY A 88 -23.66 7.57 7.68
N GLN A 89 -22.58 7.06 8.26
CA GLN A 89 -21.35 6.67 7.57
C GLN A 89 -21.54 5.31 6.89
N TYR A 90 -20.98 5.17 5.70
CA TYR A 90 -20.99 3.91 4.95
C TYR A 90 -20.31 2.82 5.80
N GLU A 91 -21.03 1.74 6.11
CA GLU A 91 -20.59 0.68 7.03
C GLU A 91 -19.23 0.10 6.65
N LEU A 92 -18.94 0.02 5.35
CA LEU A 92 -17.67 -0.46 4.82
C LEU A 92 -16.49 0.43 5.23
N PHE A 93 -16.64 1.76 5.25
CA PHE A 93 -15.53 2.68 5.58
C PHE A 93 -15.20 2.63 7.07
N THR A 94 -16.21 2.65 7.93
CA THR A 94 -16.01 2.50 9.37
C THR A 94 -15.44 1.12 9.70
N LEU A 95 -15.84 0.06 8.97
CA LEU A 95 -15.25 -1.27 9.09
C LEU A 95 -13.77 -1.28 8.71
N VAL A 96 -13.42 -0.71 7.54
CA VAL A 96 -12.04 -0.62 7.06
C VAL A 96 -11.18 0.13 8.08
N GLU A 97 -11.62 1.31 8.53
CA GLU A 97 -10.91 2.13 9.51
C GLU A 97 -10.66 1.37 10.82
N LYS A 98 -11.72 0.83 11.44
CA LYS A 98 -11.61 0.11 12.71
C LYS A 98 -10.73 -1.13 12.59
N THR A 99 -10.85 -1.88 11.49
CA THR A 99 -10.04 -3.08 11.24
C THR A 99 -8.57 -2.72 11.12
N ILE A 100 -8.23 -1.71 10.31
CA ILE A 100 -6.84 -1.28 10.11
C ILE A 100 -6.22 -0.80 11.43
N LYS A 101 -6.90 0.10 12.17
CA LYS A 101 -6.40 0.62 13.45
C LYS A 101 -6.20 -0.49 14.48
N MET A 102 -7.18 -1.38 14.64
CA MET A 102 -7.10 -2.49 15.60
C MET A 102 -5.94 -3.45 15.26
N ARG A 103 -5.82 -3.83 13.99
CA ARG A 103 -4.80 -4.79 13.53
C ARG A 103 -3.40 -4.20 13.61
N LEU A 104 -3.26 -2.91 13.33
CA LEU A 104 -1.98 -2.23 13.48
C LEU A 104 -1.53 -2.18 14.95
N VAL A 105 -2.44 -1.86 15.85
CA VAL A 105 -2.15 -1.90 17.31
C VAL A 105 -1.75 -3.31 17.73
N ASN A 106 -2.41 -4.35 17.22
CA ASN A 106 -2.04 -5.74 17.51
C ASN A 106 -0.65 -6.11 16.96
N LEU A 107 -0.30 -5.66 15.76
CA LEU A 107 1.01 -5.89 15.14
C LEU A 107 2.15 -5.24 15.94
N ILE A 108 1.93 -4.02 16.44
CA ILE A 108 2.91 -3.32 17.29
C ILE A 108 3.02 -4.02 18.65
N LYS A 109 1.90 -4.45 19.24
CA LYS A 109 1.89 -5.16 20.53
C LYS A 109 2.46 -6.58 20.46
N SER A 110 2.44 -7.22 19.30
CA SER A 110 3.01 -8.57 19.12
C SER A 110 4.54 -8.58 19.02
N GLN A 111 5.19 -7.43 19.13
CA GLN A 111 6.65 -7.32 19.09
C GLN A 111 7.29 -8.14 20.23
N PRO A 112 8.24 -9.05 19.92
CA PRO A 112 9.05 -9.73 20.94
C PRO A 112 9.89 -8.72 21.73
N GLN A 113 9.92 -8.83 23.07
CA GLN A 113 10.68 -7.91 23.93
C GLN A 113 12.20 -8.03 23.78
N GLU A 114 12.71 -9.14 23.23
CA GLU A 114 14.15 -9.42 23.15
C GLU A 114 14.81 -9.00 21.83
N ASP A 115 14.02 -8.69 20.80
CA ASP A 115 14.56 -8.33 19.49
C ASP A 115 14.85 -6.83 19.41
N LYS A 116 16.12 -6.51 19.09
CA LYS A 116 16.45 -5.17 18.63
C LYS A 116 15.66 -4.88 17.35
N PRO A 117 15.11 -3.66 17.20
CA PRO A 117 14.35 -3.32 16.01
C PRO A 117 15.25 -3.47 14.78
N GLY A 118 14.89 -4.45 13.94
CA GLY A 118 15.62 -4.78 12.72
C GLY A 118 15.23 -3.88 11.55
N GLU A 119 15.65 -4.30 10.37
CA GLU A 119 15.26 -3.68 9.11
C GLU A 119 13.79 -3.94 8.81
N SER A 120 13.17 -3.05 8.02
CA SER A 120 11.79 -3.28 7.59
C SER A 120 11.75 -4.44 6.59
N LEU A 121 10.74 -5.32 6.70
CA LEU A 121 10.56 -6.47 5.83
C LEU A 121 9.75 -6.11 4.57
N LEU A 122 9.99 -4.94 4.01
CA LEU A 122 9.16 -4.35 2.96
C LEU A 122 9.20 -5.16 1.65
N ALA A 123 10.34 -5.76 1.30
CA ALA A 123 10.40 -6.70 0.16
C ALA A 123 9.45 -7.92 0.35
N GLY A 124 9.31 -8.41 1.58
CA GLY A 124 8.36 -9.46 1.93
C GLY A 124 6.91 -8.99 1.82
N ALA A 125 6.60 -7.78 2.30
CA ALA A 125 5.27 -7.17 2.17
C ALA A 125 4.88 -6.97 0.69
N LEU A 126 5.83 -6.57 -0.16
CA LEU A 126 5.58 -6.45 -1.60
C LEU A 126 5.33 -7.80 -2.27
N ALA A 127 6.06 -8.85 -1.88
CA ALA A 127 5.78 -10.20 -2.36
C ALA A 127 4.37 -10.67 -1.94
N MET A 128 3.96 -10.36 -0.70
CA MET A 128 2.59 -10.61 -0.24
C MET A 128 1.56 -9.84 -1.08
N ALA A 129 1.81 -8.57 -1.39
CA ALA A 129 0.95 -7.75 -2.23
C ALA A 129 0.79 -8.33 -3.64
N LEU A 130 1.89 -8.75 -4.29
CA LEU A 130 1.85 -9.36 -5.62
C LEU A 130 1.10 -10.70 -5.61
N CYS A 131 1.29 -11.52 -4.58
CA CYS A 131 0.52 -12.75 -4.40
C CYS A 131 -0.98 -12.46 -4.22
N PHE A 132 -1.33 -11.45 -3.44
CA PHE A 132 -2.70 -11.02 -3.24
C PHE A 132 -3.34 -10.56 -4.56
N ILE A 133 -2.66 -9.71 -5.31
CA ILE A 133 -3.11 -9.23 -6.64
C ILE A 133 -3.28 -10.40 -7.60
N SER A 134 -2.31 -11.31 -7.66
CA SER A 134 -2.37 -12.51 -8.50
C SER A 134 -3.56 -13.40 -8.16
N ARG A 135 -3.89 -13.54 -6.87
CA ARG A 135 -5.09 -14.28 -6.43
C ARG A 135 -6.37 -13.57 -6.86
N MET A 136 -6.48 -12.26 -6.60
CA MET A 136 -7.68 -11.48 -6.97
C MET A 136 -7.93 -11.47 -8.49
N ARG A 137 -6.87 -11.43 -9.30
CA ARG A 137 -6.99 -11.55 -10.77
C ARG A 137 -7.54 -12.90 -11.23
N ARG A 138 -7.22 -13.99 -10.51
CA ARG A 138 -7.74 -15.33 -10.82
C ARG A 138 -9.19 -15.52 -10.38
N GLU A 139 -9.60 -14.84 -9.31
CA GLU A 139 -10.97 -14.88 -8.78
C GLU A 139 -11.91 -13.88 -9.48
N ALA A 140 -11.36 -12.92 -10.23
CA ALA A 140 -12.14 -11.94 -10.98
C ALA A 140 -13.02 -12.60 -12.06
N THR A 141 -14.21 -12.03 -12.28
CA THR A 141 -15.13 -12.53 -13.31
C THR A 141 -14.49 -12.47 -14.70
N PRO A 142 -14.53 -13.57 -15.49
CA PRO A 142 -13.98 -13.59 -16.84
C PRO A 142 -14.53 -12.45 -17.69
N GLY A 143 -13.64 -11.67 -18.31
CA GLY A 143 -13.98 -10.52 -19.15
C GLY A 143 -13.97 -9.17 -18.43
N LEU A 144 -13.82 -9.13 -17.09
CA LEU A 144 -13.67 -7.87 -16.35
C LEU A 144 -12.20 -7.43 -16.34
N ARG A 145 -11.94 -6.16 -16.66
CA ARG A 145 -10.59 -5.60 -16.61
C ARG A 145 -10.30 -5.01 -15.24
N MET A 146 -9.29 -5.56 -14.57
CA MET A 146 -8.82 -5.07 -13.28
C MET A 146 -7.42 -4.49 -13.39
N SER A 147 -7.30 -3.18 -13.20
CA SER A 147 -6.00 -2.52 -12.98
C SER A 147 -5.52 -2.78 -11.55
N SER A 148 -4.22 -2.87 -11.35
CA SER A 148 -3.65 -3.14 -10.02
C SER A 148 -2.47 -2.21 -9.75
N ARG A 149 -2.49 -1.57 -8.59
CA ARG A 149 -1.48 -0.60 -8.16
C ARG A 149 -1.11 -0.86 -6.70
N ILE A 150 0.17 -0.78 -6.41
CA ILE A 150 0.71 -0.90 -5.05
C ILE A 150 1.21 0.48 -4.63
N LEU A 151 0.76 0.96 -3.48
CA LEU A 151 1.27 2.18 -2.86
C LEU A 151 2.08 1.80 -1.62
N ILE A 152 3.34 2.21 -1.57
CA ILE A 152 4.21 2.03 -0.41
C ILE A 152 4.29 3.35 0.35
N VAL A 153 3.98 3.33 1.64
CA VAL A 153 4.21 4.47 2.55
C VAL A 153 5.29 4.05 3.54
N THR A 154 6.47 4.64 3.41
CA THR A 154 7.62 4.32 4.26
C THR A 154 8.47 5.56 4.54
N GLY A 155 9.12 5.60 5.69
CA GLY A 155 10.31 6.44 5.87
C GLY A 155 11.46 5.69 6.52
N SER A 156 11.49 4.36 6.36
CA SER A 156 12.67 3.56 6.66
C SER A 156 13.74 3.77 5.60
N SER A 157 15.01 3.57 5.98
CA SER A 157 16.13 3.64 5.04
C SER A 157 16.31 2.33 4.27
N ASP A 158 16.74 2.44 3.03
CA ASP A 158 17.16 1.30 2.21
C ASP A 158 18.46 0.69 2.75
N THR A 159 18.51 -0.64 2.88
CA THR A 159 19.75 -1.39 3.14
C THR A 159 20.18 -2.19 1.92
N ALA A 160 21.49 -2.18 1.62
CA ALA A 160 22.11 -2.98 0.57
C ALA A 160 21.80 -4.49 0.67
N ALA A 161 21.62 -5.05 1.87
CA ALA A 161 21.31 -6.47 2.06
C ALA A 161 19.99 -6.90 1.40
N GLN A 162 19.03 -5.99 1.28
CA GLN A 162 17.71 -6.27 0.71
C GLN A 162 17.64 -6.00 -0.80
N TYR A 163 18.70 -5.47 -1.42
CA TYR A 163 18.72 -5.04 -2.81
C TYR A 163 18.21 -6.13 -3.77
N ILE A 164 18.76 -7.35 -3.65
CA ILE A 164 18.38 -8.48 -4.52
C ILE A 164 16.89 -8.80 -4.38
N ASN A 165 16.36 -8.75 -3.15
CA ASN A 165 14.96 -9.05 -2.88
C ASN A 165 14.04 -8.00 -3.51
N TYR A 166 14.38 -6.71 -3.39
CA TYR A 166 13.62 -5.64 -4.05
C TYR A 166 13.64 -5.79 -5.57
N MET A 167 14.82 -6.02 -6.17
CA MET A 167 14.93 -6.15 -7.61
C MET A 167 14.10 -7.30 -8.16
N ASN A 168 14.13 -8.46 -7.49
CA ASN A 168 13.30 -9.61 -7.87
C ASN A 168 11.80 -9.28 -7.86
N VAL A 169 11.37 -8.52 -6.85
CA VAL A 169 9.98 -8.11 -6.69
C VAL A 169 9.58 -7.05 -7.72
N PHE A 170 10.44 -6.06 -8.01
CA PHE A 170 10.18 -5.05 -9.04
C PHE A 170 10.05 -5.65 -10.43
N PHE A 171 10.94 -6.58 -10.81
CA PHE A 171 10.82 -7.29 -12.08
C PHE A 171 9.58 -8.18 -12.15
N THR A 172 9.17 -8.76 -11.01
CA THR A 172 7.93 -9.54 -10.95
C THR A 172 6.71 -8.64 -11.11
N ALA A 173 6.69 -7.47 -10.45
CA ALA A 173 5.63 -6.49 -10.59
C ALA A 173 5.53 -5.96 -12.03
N GLN A 174 6.65 -5.65 -12.66
CA GLN A 174 6.71 -5.23 -14.07
C GLN A 174 6.13 -6.30 -15.01
N LYS A 175 6.52 -7.58 -14.82
CA LYS A 175 5.97 -8.70 -15.60
C LYS A 175 4.47 -8.90 -15.38
N GLN A 176 3.98 -8.60 -14.19
CA GLN A 176 2.55 -8.66 -13.87
C GLN A 176 1.81 -7.37 -14.25
N GLN A 177 2.47 -6.38 -14.85
CA GLN A 177 1.88 -5.05 -15.14
C GLN A 177 1.20 -4.46 -13.90
N VAL A 178 1.92 -4.44 -12.78
CA VAL A 178 1.49 -3.82 -11.53
C VAL A 178 2.36 -2.60 -11.30
N LEU A 179 1.73 -1.43 -11.19
CA LEU A 179 2.43 -0.17 -10.92
C LEU A 179 2.77 -0.08 -9.43
N ILE A 180 4.00 0.32 -9.11
CA ILE A 180 4.45 0.55 -7.73
C ILE A 180 4.69 2.03 -7.51
N ASP A 181 3.86 2.64 -6.69
CA ASP A 181 4.04 4.01 -6.21
C ASP A 181 4.67 4.00 -4.82
N VAL A 182 5.53 4.97 -4.57
CA VAL A 182 6.26 5.10 -3.32
C VAL A 182 6.09 6.51 -2.78
N CYS A 183 5.59 6.59 -1.56
CA CYS A 183 5.51 7.80 -0.76
C CYS A 183 6.57 7.71 0.34
N SER A 184 7.67 8.46 0.16
CA SER A 184 8.72 8.58 1.16
C SER A 184 8.42 9.71 2.15
N LEU A 185 8.44 9.39 3.44
CA LEU A 185 8.07 10.30 4.53
C LEU A 185 9.25 11.09 5.13
N ASP A 186 10.48 10.67 4.93
CA ASP A 186 11.66 11.29 5.55
C ASP A 186 12.83 11.36 4.55
N LYS A 187 13.41 10.20 4.23
CA LYS A 187 14.65 10.11 3.45
C LYS A 187 14.41 9.96 1.96
N HIS A 188 15.40 10.30 1.15
CA HIS A 188 15.38 9.91 -0.25
C HIS A 188 15.75 8.43 -0.37
N LEU A 189 14.96 7.66 -1.11
CA LEU A 189 15.06 6.20 -1.23
C LEU A 189 15.36 5.84 -2.67
N SER A 190 16.65 5.79 -3.01
CA SER A 190 17.11 5.59 -4.39
C SER A 190 16.72 4.22 -4.93
N LEU A 191 16.66 3.19 -4.08
CA LEU A 191 16.29 1.84 -4.52
C LEU A 191 14.80 1.76 -4.86
N LEU A 192 13.95 2.33 -4.01
CA LEU A 192 12.52 2.37 -4.26
C LEU A 192 12.17 3.27 -5.45
N GLN A 193 12.91 4.36 -5.66
CA GLN A 193 12.76 5.20 -6.85
C GLN A 193 13.06 4.41 -8.14
N GLN A 194 14.14 3.61 -8.16
CA GLN A 194 14.41 2.71 -9.28
C GLN A 194 13.27 1.71 -9.50
N GLY A 195 12.66 1.21 -8.42
CA GLY A 195 11.48 0.35 -8.50
C GLY A 195 10.27 1.02 -9.16
N CYS A 196 10.02 2.30 -8.84
CA CYS A 196 9.02 3.11 -9.51
C CYS A 196 9.34 3.26 -11.01
N ASP A 197 10.58 3.59 -11.36
CA ASP A 197 11.00 3.77 -12.75
C ASP A 197 10.88 2.47 -13.57
N ILE A 198 11.22 1.31 -12.99
CA ILE A 198 11.10 0.00 -13.63
C ILE A 198 9.64 -0.37 -13.89
N THR A 199 8.76 -0.06 -12.94
CA THR A 199 7.33 -0.40 -13.04
C THR A 199 6.49 0.65 -13.75
N GLY A 200 7.02 1.86 -13.96
CA GLY A 200 6.27 3.02 -14.47
C GLY A 200 5.36 3.67 -13.41
N GLY A 201 5.66 3.46 -12.13
CA GLY A 201 4.94 4.08 -11.02
C GLY A 201 5.50 5.45 -10.62
N LEU A 202 4.95 6.03 -9.56
CA LEU A 202 5.26 7.38 -9.08
C LEU A 202 6.08 7.34 -7.81
N TYR A 203 7.18 8.08 -7.81
CA TYR A 203 7.97 8.34 -6.60
C TYR A 203 7.66 9.74 -6.07
N LEU A 204 7.15 9.80 -4.85
CA LEU A 204 6.80 11.04 -4.14
C LEU A 204 7.61 11.12 -2.85
N LYS A 205 8.40 12.17 -2.70
CA LYS A 205 9.00 12.54 -1.42
C LYS A 205 8.16 13.63 -0.76
N VAL A 206 7.62 13.34 0.42
CA VAL A 206 6.77 14.26 1.16
C VAL A 206 7.63 15.30 1.89
N PRO A 207 7.44 16.61 1.63
CA PRO A 207 8.21 17.65 2.31
C PRO A 207 7.70 17.94 3.73
N SER A 208 6.40 17.73 3.99
CA SER A 208 5.79 17.89 5.31
C SER A 208 4.67 16.87 5.51
N LEU A 209 4.65 16.24 6.69
CA LEU A 209 3.68 15.20 7.06
C LEU A 209 2.27 15.76 7.28
N GLU A 210 2.14 17.04 7.61
CA GLU A 210 0.84 17.70 7.81
C GLU A 210 -0.01 17.74 6.52
N GLY A 211 0.66 17.77 5.35
CA GLY A 211 0.02 17.77 4.04
C GLY A 211 -0.10 16.39 3.39
N LEU A 212 0.21 15.30 4.09
CA LEU A 212 0.31 13.96 3.50
C LEU A 212 -0.91 13.56 2.68
N LEU A 213 -2.12 13.79 3.22
CA LEU A 213 -3.36 13.47 2.52
C LEU A 213 -3.48 14.22 1.18
N GLN A 214 -3.12 15.50 1.16
CA GLN A 214 -3.15 16.30 -0.07
C GLN A 214 -2.23 15.69 -1.13
N TYR A 215 -1.01 15.32 -0.75
CA TYR A 215 -0.07 14.72 -1.70
C TYR A 215 -0.56 13.35 -2.21
N LEU A 216 -1.11 12.50 -1.33
CA LEU A 216 -1.65 11.20 -1.71
C LEU A 216 -2.83 11.32 -2.68
N LEU A 217 -3.75 12.24 -2.43
CA LEU A 217 -4.90 12.51 -3.29
C LEU A 217 -4.45 13.06 -4.65
N VAL A 218 -3.63 14.11 -4.66
CA VAL A 218 -3.17 14.77 -5.89
C VAL A 218 -2.32 13.82 -6.73
N SER A 219 -1.33 13.16 -6.13
CA SER A 219 -0.39 12.31 -6.87
C SER A 219 -1.03 11.03 -7.40
N THR A 220 -1.92 10.40 -6.63
CA THR A 220 -2.40 9.06 -6.98
C THR A 220 -3.72 9.10 -7.74
N ILE A 221 -4.62 10.05 -7.43
CA ILE A 221 -5.94 10.13 -8.07
C ILE A 221 -5.86 10.85 -9.42
N LEU A 222 -5.07 11.92 -9.54
CA LEU A 222 -4.96 12.64 -10.80
C LEU A 222 -4.14 11.86 -11.83
N CYS A 223 -3.02 11.25 -11.44
CA CYS A 223 -2.22 10.43 -12.35
C CYS A 223 -2.84 9.06 -12.69
N SER A 224 -3.93 8.66 -12.02
CA SER A 224 -4.71 7.48 -12.41
C SER A 224 -5.71 7.76 -13.56
N ASN A 225 -5.88 9.01 -13.97
CA ASN A 225 -6.66 9.39 -15.15
C ASN A 225 -5.72 10.01 -16.20
N PRO A 226 -5.33 9.29 -17.26
CA PRO A 226 -4.51 9.85 -18.34
C PRO A 226 -5.27 10.85 -19.24
N TYR A 227 -6.43 11.37 -18.82
CA TYR A 227 -7.29 12.26 -19.61
C TYR A 227 -7.34 13.71 -19.10
N TYR A 228 -6.31 14.14 -18.36
CA TYR A 228 -6.01 15.57 -18.13
C TYR A 228 -4.53 15.85 -18.27
#